data_AF-A0A434DAR3-F1
#
_entry.id   AF-A0A434DAR3-F1
#
_cell.length_a   1.000
_cell.length_b   1.000
_cell.length_c   1.000
_cell.angle_alpha   90.00
_cell.angle_beta   90.00
_cell.angle_gamma   90.00
#
_symmetry.space_group_name_H-M   'P 1'
#
loop_
_entity.id
_entity.type
_entity.pdbx_description
1 polymer ?
#
loop_
_entity_poly.entity_id
_entity_poly.type
_entity_poly.pdbx_seq_one_letter_code
_entity_poly.pdbx_strand_id
1 'polypeptide(L)' 'MGIAGKGNRTSKTKTEMTNNEIPPVGPAVNNDDEALASPFVKCLLRLIRTQDSFGLWEGHSDAE' A
#
# COMPACT_ATOMS: atom_id res chain seq x y z
N MET A 1 21.33 59.65 -20.21
CA MET A 1 20.01 59.84 -19.59
C MET A 1 19.58 58.49 -19.01
N GLY A 2 19.77 58.28 -17.71
CA GLY A 2 19.32 57.07 -17.02
C GLY A 2 18.04 57.37 -16.23
N ILE A 3 17.22 56.36 -15.98
CA ILE A 3 16.52 56.19 -14.70
C ILE A 3 16.22 54.70 -14.47
N ALA A 4 16.57 54.28 -13.26
CA ALA A 4 16.26 53.01 -12.65
C ALA A 4 14.79 52.93 -12.19
N GLY A 5 14.22 51.73 -12.15
CA GLY A 5 13.01 51.41 -11.38
C GLY A 5 12.95 49.90 -11.13
N LYS A 6 13.29 49.42 -9.92
CA LYS A 6 12.47 49.22 -8.71
C LYS A 6 11.76 47.86 -8.73
N GLY A 7 12.26 46.94 -7.89
CA GLY A 7 11.89 45.53 -7.89
C GLY A 7 10.61 45.18 -7.15
N ASN A 8 10.29 43.88 -7.18
CA ASN A 8 9.25 43.25 -6.39
C ASN A 8 9.60 41.77 -6.09
N ARG A 9 10.20 41.59 -4.92
CA ARG A 9 9.81 40.67 -3.83
C ARG A 9 8.88 39.48 -4.18
N THR A 10 9.42 38.27 -3.93
CA THR A 10 8.79 37.00 -3.45
C THR A 10 7.77 36.31 -4.38
N SER A 11 7.77 34.99 -4.53
CA SER A 11 7.92 33.97 -3.48
C SER A 11 8.57 32.71 -4.04
N LYS A 12 9.53 32.16 -3.31
CA LYS A 12 9.92 30.77 -3.48
C LYS A 12 8.72 29.93 -3.06
N THR A 13 8.05 29.25 -3.99
CA THR A 13 7.26 28.07 -3.63
C THR A 13 8.26 26.94 -3.37
N LYS A 14 8.83 26.97 -2.16
CA LYS A 14 9.41 25.77 -1.58
C LYS A 14 8.21 24.85 -1.35
N THR A 15 7.94 23.95 -2.30
CA THR A 15 7.12 22.78 -2.01
C THR A 15 7.80 22.07 -0.87
N GLU A 16 7.25 22.30 0.31
CA GLU A 16 7.58 21.62 1.52
C GLU A 16 7.17 20.16 1.30
N MET A 17 8.14 19.29 1.02
CA MET A 17 7.96 17.84 1.16
C MET A 17 7.99 17.54 2.66
N THR A 18 6.93 17.94 3.37
CA THR A 18 6.68 17.46 4.72
C THR A 18 5.73 16.28 4.65
N ASN A 19 6.22 15.21 5.26
CA ASN A 19 5.53 13.99 5.64
C ASN A 19 5.37 12.99 4.50
N ASN A 20 6.12 11.90 4.65
CA ASN A 20 5.98 10.63 3.96
C ASN A 20 4.61 9.99 4.27
N GLU A 21 3.51 10.69 4.01
CA GLU A 21 2.17 10.14 4.15
C GLU A 21 1.97 9.17 2.99
N ILE A 22 1.94 7.88 3.33
CA ILE A 22 1.48 6.83 2.44
C ILE A 22 0.07 7.26 2.00
N PRO A 23 -0.20 7.44 0.69
CA PRO A 23 -1.51 7.87 0.24
C PRO A 23 -2.57 6.93 0.83
N PRO A 24 -3.75 7.44 1.23
CA PRO A 24 -4.78 6.62 1.84
C PRO A 24 -5.07 5.49 0.86
N VAL A 25 -4.72 4.26 1.25
CA VAL A 25 -5.08 3.08 0.48
C VAL A 25 -6.60 3.14 0.41
N GLY A 26 -7.14 3.29 -0.81
CA GLY A 26 -8.59 3.25 -1.01
C GLY A 26 -9.15 1.94 -0.44
N PRO A 27 -10.48 1.77 -0.31
CA PRO A 27 -11.04 0.52 0.18
C PRO A 27 -10.43 -0.61 -0.65
N ALA A 28 -9.58 -1.42 -0.02
CA ALA A 28 -9.04 -2.61 -0.64
C ALA A 28 -10.28 -3.47 -0.91
N VAL A 29 -10.66 -3.58 -2.18
CA VAL A 29 -11.68 -4.54 -2.56
C VAL A 29 -11.05 -5.89 -2.22
N ASN A 30 -11.49 -6.44 -1.11
CA ASN A 30 -11.05 -7.71 -0.56
C ASN A 30 -11.65 -8.82 -1.40
N ASN A 31 -11.11 -8.97 -2.62
CA ASN A 31 -11.39 -10.10 -3.49
C ASN A 31 -10.51 -11.29 -3.06
N ASP A 32 -10.55 -11.63 -1.78
CA ASP A 32 -9.74 -12.72 -1.23
C ASP A 32 -10.08 -14.01 -1.98
N ASP A 33 -11.35 -14.25 -2.32
CA ASP A 33 -11.77 -15.38 -3.14
C ASP A 33 -11.09 -15.44 -4.53
N GLU A 34 -10.86 -14.30 -5.17
CA GLU A 34 -10.19 -14.22 -6.47
C GLU A 34 -8.68 -14.48 -6.32
N ALA A 35 -8.07 -13.94 -5.27
CA ALA A 35 -6.68 -14.22 -4.93
C ALA A 35 -6.50 -15.71 -4.57
N LEU A 36 -7.42 -16.30 -3.80
CA LEU A 36 -7.46 -17.70 -3.43
C LEU A 36 -7.67 -18.63 -4.63
N ALA A 37 -8.32 -18.16 -5.69
CA ALA A 37 -8.42 -18.92 -6.94
C ALA A 37 -7.07 -19.07 -7.66
N SER A 38 -6.11 -18.17 -7.39
CA SER A 38 -4.78 -18.16 -7.99
C SER A 38 -4.03 -19.47 -7.72
N PRO A 39 -3.45 -20.13 -8.74
CA PRO A 39 -2.67 -21.35 -8.56
C PRO A 39 -1.50 -21.18 -7.57
N PHE A 40 -0.87 -20.01 -7.57
CA PHE A 40 0.21 -19.69 -6.64
C PHE A 40 -0.28 -19.70 -5.19
N VAL A 41 -1.39 -19.03 -4.93
CA VAL A 41 -1.97 -18.91 -3.58
C VAL A 41 -2.47 -20.25 -3.07
N LYS A 42 -3.09 -21.07 -3.94
CA LYS A 42 -3.47 -22.46 -3.60
C LYS A 42 -2.28 -23.31 -3.20
N CYS A 43 -1.16 -23.22 -3.93
CA CYS A 43 0.06 -23.93 -3.57
C CYS A 43 0.62 -23.46 -2.23
N LEU A 44 0.63 -22.15 -1.99
CA LEU A 44 1.09 -21.57 -0.73
C LEU A 44 0.23 -22.02 0.46
N LEU A 45 -1.09 -21.94 0.36
CA LEU A 45 -2.00 -22.40 1.42
C LEU A 45 -1.83 -23.88 1.72
N ARG A 46 -1.70 -24.72 0.67
CA ARG A 46 -1.40 -26.13 0.85
C ARG A 46 -0.11 -26.34 1.66
N LEU A 47 0.95 -25.59 1.35
CA LEU A 47 2.22 -25.68 2.07
C LEU A 47 2.07 -25.28 3.55
N ILE A 48 1.34 -24.21 3.82
CA ILE A 48 1.06 -23.73 5.18
C ILE A 48 0.31 -24.82 5.96
N ARG A 49 -0.76 -25.37 5.38
CA ARG A 49 -1.58 -26.43 6.00
C ARG A 49 -0.82 -27.72 6.22
N THR A 50 0.06 -28.13 5.30
CA THR A 50 0.91 -29.31 5.53
C THR A 50 1.96 -29.12 6.61
N GLN A 51 2.34 -27.87 6.91
CA GLN A 51 3.30 -27.55 7.97
C GLN A 51 2.61 -27.33 9.32
N ASP A 52 1.28 -27.27 9.37
CA ASP A 52 0.53 -27.11 10.60
C ASP A 52 0.57 -28.39 11.43
N SER A 53 1.60 -28.48 12.28
CA SER A 53 1.85 -29.65 13.14
C SER A 53 0.96 -29.68 14.38
N PHE A 54 0.32 -28.57 14.71
CA PHE A 54 -0.48 -28.40 15.92
C PHE A 54 -1.99 -28.32 15.64
N GLY A 55 -2.39 -28.41 14.37
CA GLY A 55 -3.79 -28.27 13.97
C GLY A 55 -4.36 -26.89 14.29
N LEU A 56 -3.51 -25.86 14.39
CA LEU A 56 -3.94 -24.50 14.70
C LEU A 56 -4.87 -23.94 13.62
N TRP A 57 -4.77 -24.44 12.40
CA TRP A 57 -5.59 -24.07 11.25
C TRP A 57 -6.81 -24.98 11.08
N GLU A 58 -7.01 -25.97 11.95
CA GLU A 58 -8.15 -26.86 11.90
C GLU A 58 -9.45 -26.09 12.22
N GLY A 59 -10.27 -25.85 11.20
CA GLY A 59 -11.50 -25.06 11.30
C GLY A 59 -11.37 -23.61 10.81
N HIS A 60 -10.16 -23.15 10.47
CA HIS A 60 -9.96 -21.84 9.85
C HIS A 60 -10.17 -21.90 8.34
N SER A 61 -10.80 -20.87 7.79
CA SER A 61 -10.98 -20.76 6.34
C SER A 61 -9.68 -20.37 5.65
N ASP A 62 -9.60 -20.54 4.33
CA ASP A 62 -8.44 -20.08 3.54
C ASP A 62 -8.38 -18.55 3.42
N ALA A 63 -9.49 -17.86 3.69
CA ALA A 63 -9.64 -16.41 3.62
C ALA A 63 -9.39 -15.69 4.97
N GLU A 64 -9.03 -16.45 6.01
CA GLU A 64 -8.83 -15.96 7.38
C GLU A 64 -7.35 -16.05 7.77
#